data_AF-A0A8C5YZ58-F1
#
_entry.id   AF-A0A8C5YZ58-F1
#
_cell.length_a   1.000
_cell.length_b   1.000
_cell.length_c   1.000
_cell.angle_alpha   90.00
_cell.angle_beta   90.00
_cell.angle_gamma   90.00
#
_symmetry.space_group_name_H-M   'P 1'
#
loop_
_entity.id
_entity.type
_entity.pdbx_description
1 polymer ?
#
loop_
_entity_poly.entity_id
_entity_poly.type
_entity_poly.pdbx_seq_one_letter_code
_entity_poly.pdbx_strand_id
1 'polypeptide(L)'
;MALPLTFLLALVVLSCKSMCSLGCELPQIHNLGLEIPEKNEEGSLTLLQKMRRIPTFSCLNYRNDFAFPQKLLEGEQVQKAQAVAVLHQMTQQIFNLFSTQEAFAAWDKTFLDTFLTGLHQQLDDLKACGTQQVGEEKALLRAVRKYFHRITVYLKEKKYLPCAWEVVRAEIMKSFFSSANLYGRLRSME
;
A
#
# COMPACT_ATOMS: atom_id res chain seq x y z
N MET A 1 -17.51 50.01 -12.36
CA MET A 1 -18.45 49.00 -12.87
C MET A 1 -18.51 47.87 -11.85
N ALA A 2 -19.67 47.64 -11.23
CA ALA A 2 -19.83 46.61 -10.20
C ALA A 2 -20.05 45.26 -10.88
N LEU A 3 -19.30 44.24 -10.46
CA LEU A 3 -19.49 42.87 -10.96
C LEU A 3 -20.87 42.38 -10.50
N PRO A 4 -21.73 41.86 -11.40
CA PRO A 4 -23.05 41.39 -11.00
C PRO A 4 -22.93 40.21 -10.02
N LEU A 5 -23.80 40.19 -8.99
CA LEU A 5 -23.81 39.20 -7.91
C LEU A 5 -23.79 37.74 -8.42
N THR A 6 -24.44 37.49 -9.55
CA THR A 6 -24.46 36.19 -10.24
C THR A 6 -23.09 35.76 -10.73
N PHE A 7 -22.24 36.70 -11.14
CA PHE A 7 -20.87 36.42 -11.59
C PHE A 7 -19.94 36.15 -10.40
N LEU A 8 -20.16 36.81 -9.26
CA LEU A 8 -19.45 36.52 -8.01
C LEU A 8 -19.81 35.12 -7.50
N LEU A 9 -21.09 34.74 -7.52
CA LEU A 9 -21.53 33.40 -7.16
C LEU A 9 -20.99 32.34 -8.12
N ALA A 10 -20.96 32.62 -9.42
CA ALA A 10 -20.36 31.72 -10.41
C ALA A 10 -18.86 31.53 -10.19
N LEU A 11 -18.11 32.60 -9.91
CA LEU A 11 -16.68 32.54 -9.56
C LEU A 11 -16.44 31.78 -8.26
N VAL A 12 -17.27 31.97 -7.23
CA VAL A 12 -17.21 31.24 -5.96
C VAL A 12 -17.49 29.75 -6.17
N VAL A 13 -18.46 29.39 -7.02
CA VAL A 13 -18.73 27.99 -7.37
C VAL A 13 -17.62 27.40 -8.23
N LEU A 14 -17.02 28.17 -9.15
CA LEU A 14 -15.88 27.73 -9.96
C LEU A 14 -14.63 27.54 -9.10
N SER A 15 -14.38 28.45 -8.14
CA SER A 15 -13.30 28.33 -7.17
C SER A 15 -13.56 27.23 -6.16
N CYS A 16 -14.80 26.99 -5.72
CA CYS A 16 -15.15 25.83 -4.88
C CYS A 16 -14.96 24.53 -5.65
N LYS A 17 -15.34 24.44 -6.93
CA LYS A 17 -15.05 23.25 -7.75
C LYS A 17 -13.56 23.06 -7.99
N SER A 18 -12.77 24.14 -8.02
CA SER A 18 -11.31 24.09 -8.12
C SER A 18 -10.60 23.80 -6.79
N MET A 19 -11.20 24.15 -5.64
CA MET A 19 -10.58 24.03 -4.31
C MET A 19 -11.10 22.85 -3.48
N CYS A 20 -12.30 22.32 -3.75
CA CYS A 20 -12.87 21.17 -3.04
C CYS A 20 -12.44 19.80 -3.64
N SER A 21 -11.39 19.74 -4.46
CA SER A 21 -10.94 18.51 -5.13
C SER A 21 -9.43 18.24 -5.06
N LEU A 22 -8.66 19.02 -4.29
CA LEU A 22 -7.18 18.88 -4.27
C LEU A 22 -6.62 18.31 -2.95
N GLY A 23 -7.46 18.14 -1.94
CA GLY A 23 -7.11 17.37 -0.75
C GLY A 23 -7.39 15.89 -1.01
N CYS A 24 -6.34 15.07 -1.12
CA CYS A 24 -6.49 13.64 -0.86
C CYS A 24 -6.80 13.48 0.63
N GLU A 25 -8.08 13.61 1.00
CA GLU A 25 -8.64 13.03 2.20
C GLU A 25 -8.88 11.56 1.87
N LEU A 26 -7.79 10.78 1.95
CA LEU A 26 -7.92 9.33 1.89
C LEU A 26 -8.83 8.96 3.06
N PRO A 27 -9.99 8.28 2.84
CA PRO A 27 -10.69 7.63 3.94
C PRO A 27 -9.61 6.92 4.72
N GLN A 28 -9.49 7.28 6.01
CA GLN A 28 -8.44 6.86 6.94
C GLN A 28 -7.90 5.49 6.51
N ILE A 29 -6.57 5.31 6.54
CA ILE A 29 -5.83 4.09 6.21
C ILE A 29 -6.18 2.93 7.20
N HIS A 30 -7.47 2.71 7.48
CA HIS A 30 -8.10 1.64 8.25
C HIS A 30 -7.59 0.30 7.75
N ASN A 31 -7.41 0.17 6.44
CA ASN A 31 -7.01 -1.07 5.81
C ASN A 31 -5.59 -1.51 6.12
N LEU A 32 -4.69 -0.69 6.69
CA LEU A 32 -3.39 -1.21 7.13
C LEU A 32 -3.35 -1.69 8.58
N GLY A 33 -4.26 -1.24 9.44
CA GLY A 33 -4.20 -1.53 10.88
C GLY A 33 -2.96 -0.92 11.58
N LEU A 34 -2.45 0.22 11.09
CA LEU A 34 -1.34 0.93 11.74
C LEU A 34 -1.79 1.73 12.99
N GLU A 35 -3.09 1.86 13.24
CA GLU A 35 -3.70 2.42 14.46
C GLU A 35 -4.89 1.55 14.94
N ILE A 36 -5.27 1.75 16.21
CA ILE A 36 -6.32 1.04 16.94
C ILE A 36 -7.66 1.16 16.18
N PRO A 37 -8.45 0.09 16.00
CA PRO A 37 -9.67 0.15 15.22
C PRO A 37 -10.75 0.96 15.95
N GLU A 38 -11.22 2.06 15.35
CA GLU A 38 -12.48 2.72 15.78
C GLU A 38 -13.73 1.97 15.30
N LYS A 39 -13.55 0.94 14.43
CA LYS A 39 -14.61 0.06 13.93
C LYS A 39 -14.13 -1.39 13.90
N ASN A 40 -15.07 -2.32 13.93
CA ASN A 40 -14.86 -3.79 13.88
C ASN A 40 -14.24 -4.32 12.57
N GLU A 41 -13.41 -3.54 11.87
CA GLU A 41 -12.70 -3.94 10.65
C GLU A 41 -11.27 -4.37 10.98
N GLU A 42 -10.87 -5.54 10.47
CA GLU A 42 -9.52 -6.06 10.66
C GLU A 42 -8.57 -5.49 9.61
N GLY A 43 -7.60 -4.68 10.04
CA GLY A 43 -6.58 -4.15 9.15
C GLY A 43 -5.66 -5.23 8.55
N SER A 44 -5.00 -4.91 7.44
CA SER A 44 -4.08 -5.76 6.68
C SER A 44 -3.01 -6.43 7.56
N LEU A 45 -2.45 -5.69 8.53
CA LEU A 45 -1.46 -6.26 9.46
C LEU A 45 -2.06 -7.34 10.36
N THR A 46 -3.26 -7.12 10.88
CA THR A 46 -4.01 -8.09 11.69
C THR A 46 -4.33 -9.34 10.88
N LEU A 47 -4.82 -9.17 9.64
CA LEU A 47 -5.11 -10.28 8.74
C LEU A 47 -3.83 -11.08 8.42
N LEU A 48 -2.72 -10.42 8.09
CA LEU A 48 -1.44 -11.09 7.87
C LEU A 48 -0.95 -11.83 9.11
N GLN A 49 -1.20 -11.34 10.32
CA GLN A 49 -0.88 -12.06 11.56
C GLN A 49 -1.75 -13.32 11.71
N LYS A 50 -3.04 -13.22 11.44
CA LYS A 50 -3.99 -14.35 11.51
C LYS A 50 -3.74 -15.42 10.45
N MET A 51 -3.22 -15.02 9.29
CA MET A 51 -2.79 -15.96 8.24
C MET A 51 -1.58 -16.81 8.63
N ARG A 52 -0.83 -16.46 9.69
CA ARG A 52 0.36 -17.22 10.11
C ARG A 52 0.00 -18.64 10.51
N ARG A 53 0.53 -19.61 9.76
CA ARG A 53 0.36 -21.05 10.02
C ARG A 53 1.55 -21.69 10.75
N ILE A 54 2.74 -21.12 10.58
CA ILE A 54 4.00 -21.68 11.07
C ILE A 54 4.73 -20.61 11.88
N PRO A 55 5.32 -20.93 13.05
CA PRO A 55 6.19 -19.99 13.75
C PRO A 55 7.39 -19.62 12.88
N THR A 56 7.68 -18.33 12.73
CA THR A 56 8.73 -17.84 11.81
C THR A 56 10.12 -18.40 12.14
N PHE A 57 10.40 -18.73 13.42
CA PHE A 57 11.66 -19.36 13.84
C PHE A 57 11.82 -20.81 13.36
N SER A 58 10.76 -21.48 12.92
CA SER A 58 10.86 -22.82 12.32
C SER A 58 11.37 -22.74 10.87
N CYS A 59 11.36 -21.56 10.27
CA CYS A 59 11.71 -21.33 8.87
C CYS A 59 13.05 -20.56 8.70
N LEU A 60 13.96 -20.65 9.68
CA LEU A 60 15.25 -19.92 9.65
C LEU A 60 16.09 -20.23 8.41
N ASN A 61 16.08 -21.48 7.94
CA ASN A 61 16.82 -21.91 6.73
C ASN A 61 16.24 -21.35 5.42
N TYR A 62 15.07 -20.72 5.49
CA TYR A 62 14.39 -20.05 4.37
C TYR A 62 14.60 -18.53 4.39
N ARG A 63 15.30 -17.97 5.40
CA ARG A 63 15.55 -16.53 5.46
C ARG A 63 16.19 -16.03 4.18
N ASN A 64 15.71 -14.89 3.73
CA ASN A 64 16.24 -14.18 2.58
C ASN A 64 16.18 -12.68 2.84
N ASP A 65 17.20 -11.95 2.43
CA ASP A 65 17.14 -10.49 2.40
C ASP A 65 16.60 -10.03 1.05
N PHE A 66 15.35 -9.56 1.04
CA PHE A 66 14.70 -9.04 -0.16
C PHE A 66 15.12 -7.61 -0.50
N ALA A 67 15.93 -6.98 0.37
CA ALA A 67 16.44 -5.62 0.22
C ALA A 67 15.33 -4.61 -0.06
N PHE A 68 14.39 -4.45 0.87
CA PHE A 68 13.36 -3.41 0.82
C PHE A 68 14.03 -2.03 0.59
N PRO A 69 13.53 -1.20 -0.35
CA PRO A 69 14.21 0.03 -0.77
C PRO A 69 14.02 1.19 0.23
N GLN A 70 14.22 0.93 1.53
CA GLN A 70 13.93 1.85 2.64
C GLN A 70 14.56 3.23 2.45
N LYS A 71 15.87 3.29 2.14
CA LYS A 71 16.60 4.55 1.94
C LYS A 71 15.99 5.46 0.86
N LEU A 72 15.40 4.85 -0.17
CA LEU A 72 14.79 5.60 -1.27
C LEU A 72 13.38 6.07 -0.90
N LEU A 73 12.67 5.31 -0.07
CA LEU A 73 11.29 5.60 0.34
C LEU A 73 11.19 6.51 1.58
N GLU A 74 12.22 6.57 2.42
CA GLU A 74 12.27 7.42 3.61
C GLU A 74 12.85 8.82 3.37
N GLY A 75 13.37 9.09 2.18
CA GLY A 75 13.98 10.38 1.86
C GLY A 75 13.02 11.55 2.07
N GLU A 76 13.52 12.65 2.68
CA GLU A 76 12.74 13.87 2.90
C GLU A 76 12.09 14.44 1.63
N GLN A 77 12.68 14.12 0.47
CA GLN A 77 12.26 14.60 -0.85
C GLN A 77 11.02 13.90 -1.43
N VAL A 78 10.49 12.82 -0.83
CA VAL A 78 9.28 12.16 -1.36
C VAL A 78 8.05 13.03 -1.07
N GLN A 79 7.55 13.67 -2.13
CA GLN A 79 6.33 14.47 -2.17
C GLN A 79 5.07 13.60 -2.04
N LYS A 80 3.95 14.20 -1.65
CA LYS A 80 2.65 13.51 -1.46
C LYS A 80 2.23 12.70 -2.69
N ALA A 81 2.32 13.27 -3.90
CA ALA A 81 1.97 12.59 -5.14
C ALA A 81 2.85 11.34 -5.40
N GLN A 82 4.14 11.44 -5.09
CA GLN A 82 5.08 10.33 -5.23
C GLN A 82 4.81 9.26 -4.16
N ALA A 83 4.45 9.65 -2.94
CA ALA A 83 4.04 8.72 -1.89
C ALA A 83 2.77 7.94 -2.28
N VAL A 84 1.74 8.62 -2.84
CA VAL A 84 0.53 7.97 -3.38
C VAL A 84 0.91 6.95 -4.46
N ALA A 85 1.73 7.34 -5.44
CA ALA A 85 2.15 6.45 -6.51
C ALA A 85 2.94 5.23 -6.00
N VAL A 86 3.86 5.44 -5.04
CA VAL A 86 4.63 4.36 -4.41
C VAL A 86 3.71 3.41 -3.65
N LEU A 87 2.81 3.94 -2.82
CA LEU A 87 1.87 3.13 -2.06
C LEU A 87 0.94 2.35 -2.99
N HIS A 88 0.40 2.99 -4.03
CA HIS A 88 -0.42 2.32 -5.04
C HIS A 88 0.37 1.16 -5.69
N GLN A 89 1.62 1.41 -6.08
CA GLN A 89 2.46 0.38 -6.67
C GLN A 89 2.78 -0.75 -5.68
N MET A 90 3.04 -0.46 -4.40
CA MET A 90 3.26 -1.48 -3.38
C MET A 90 2.00 -2.33 -3.17
N THR A 91 0.85 -1.69 -2.95
CA THR A 91 -0.44 -2.37 -2.76
C THR A 91 -0.78 -3.25 -3.96
N GLN A 92 -0.54 -2.77 -5.19
CA GLN A 92 -0.79 -3.54 -6.40
C GLN A 92 0.10 -4.80 -6.47
N GLN A 93 1.37 -4.68 -6.11
CA GLN A 93 2.29 -5.82 -6.13
C GLN A 93 1.92 -6.85 -5.06
N ILE A 94 1.49 -6.41 -3.87
CA ILE A 94 1.00 -7.30 -2.81
C ILE A 94 -0.29 -8.00 -3.28
N PHE A 95 -1.26 -7.26 -3.82
CA PHE A 95 -2.48 -7.84 -4.36
C PHE A 95 -2.18 -8.91 -5.42
N ASN A 96 -1.29 -8.62 -6.36
CA ASN A 96 -0.89 -9.57 -7.41
C ASN A 96 -0.17 -10.81 -6.84
N LEU A 97 0.62 -10.65 -5.78
CA LEU A 97 1.32 -11.75 -5.12
C LEU A 97 0.35 -12.72 -4.43
N PHE A 98 -0.66 -12.18 -3.76
CA PHE A 98 -1.61 -12.94 -2.94
C PHE A 98 -2.86 -13.42 -3.72
N SER A 99 -3.09 -12.93 -4.94
CA SER A 99 -4.19 -13.39 -5.83
C SER A 99 -3.82 -14.59 -6.71
N THR A 100 -2.74 -15.30 -6.37
CA THR A 100 -2.26 -16.48 -7.11
C THR A 100 -2.86 -17.77 -6.56
N GLN A 101 -2.98 -18.81 -7.41
CA GLN A 101 -3.46 -20.12 -6.98
C GLN A 101 -2.59 -20.70 -5.85
N GLU A 102 -1.29 -20.48 -5.89
CA GLU A 102 -0.35 -20.91 -4.86
C GLU A 102 -0.60 -20.21 -3.52
N ALA A 103 -0.97 -18.93 -3.53
CA ALA A 103 -1.37 -18.21 -2.32
C ALA A 103 -2.69 -18.75 -1.75
N PHE A 104 -3.69 -19.02 -2.60
CA PHE A 104 -4.95 -19.65 -2.18
C PHE A 104 -4.76 -21.06 -1.61
N ALA A 105 -3.77 -21.81 -2.09
CA ALA A 105 -3.40 -23.09 -1.50
C ALA A 105 -2.63 -22.93 -0.17
N ALA A 106 -1.85 -21.86 -0.02
CA ALA A 106 -0.99 -21.63 1.13
C ALA A 106 -1.71 -21.06 2.37
N TRP A 107 -2.83 -20.35 2.19
CA TRP A 107 -3.47 -19.58 3.26
C TRP A 107 -4.93 -20.00 3.51
N ASP A 108 -5.49 -19.54 4.64
CA ASP A 108 -6.91 -19.72 4.89
C ASP A 108 -7.71 -18.83 3.94
N LYS A 109 -8.71 -19.40 3.28
CA LYS A 109 -9.47 -18.71 2.25
C LYS A 109 -10.18 -17.47 2.79
N THR A 110 -10.78 -17.56 3.98
CA THR A 110 -11.53 -16.45 4.57
C THR A 110 -10.60 -15.27 4.82
N PHE A 111 -9.48 -15.51 5.50
CA PHE A 111 -8.52 -14.44 5.78
C PHE A 111 -7.88 -13.87 4.51
N LEU A 112 -7.57 -14.71 3.52
CA LEU A 112 -7.01 -14.26 2.25
C LEU A 112 -8.01 -13.43 1.43
N ASP A 113 -9.27 -13.85 1.34
CA ASP A 113 -10.33 -13.12 0.63
C ASP A 113 -10.58 -11.74 1.27
N THR A 114 -10.64 -11.68 2.61
CA THR A 114 -10.77 -10.41 3.34
C THR A 114 -9.55 -9.51 3.11
N PHE A 115 -8.35 -10.08 3.13
CA PHE A 115 -7.12 -9.33 2.87
C PHE A 115 -7.08 -8.74 1.45
N LEU A 116 -7.40 -9.54 0.43
CA LEU A 116 -7.46 -9.09 -0.96
C LEU A 116 -8.54 -8.02 -1.17
N THR A 117 -9.68 -8.15 -0.50
CA THR A 117 -10.75 -7.14 -0.55
C THR A 117 -10.28 -5.80 0.02
N GLY A 118 -9.62 -5.81 1.19
CA GLY A 118 -9.07 -4.58 1.78
C GLY A 118 -7.97 -3.94 0.91
N LEU A 119 -7.10 -4.74 0.29
CA LEU A 119 -6.10 -4.23 -0.65
C LEU A 119 -6.74 -3.63 -1.92
N HIS A 120 -7.81 -4.23 -2.42
CA HIS A 120 -8.53 -3.72 -3.59
C HIS A 120 -9.16 -2.35 -3.30
N GLN A 121 -9.83 -2.22 -2.15
CA GLN A 121 -10.37 -0.94 -1.71
C GLN A 121 -9.27 0.13 -1.59
N GLN A 122 -8.13 -0.24 -0.97
CA GLN A 122 -6.99 0.67 -0.86
C GLN A 122 -6.43 1.10 -2.22
N LEU A 123 -6.45 0.23 -3.24
CA LEU A 123 -6.04 0.59 -4.60
C LEU A 123 -6.96 1.65 -5.21
N ASP A 124 -8.27 1.48 -5.05
CA ASP A 124 -9.26 2.45 -5.54
C ASP A 124 -9.11 3.81 -4.86
N ASP A 125 -8.91 3.82 -3.53
CA ASP A 125 -8.70 5.04 -2.75
C ASP A 125 -7.43 5.78 -3.21
N LEU A 126 -6.31 5.06 -3.37
CA LEU A 126 -5.05 5.64 -3.82
C LEU A 126 -5.12 6.15 -5.27
N LYS A 127 -5.87 5.46 -6.14
CA LYS A 127 -6.08 5.88 -7.52
C LYS A 127 -6.91 7.17 -7.59
N ALA A 128 -7.93 7.30 -6.74
CA ALA A 128 -8.71 8.53 -6.63
C ALA A 128 -7.84 9.73 -6.21
N CYS A 129 -6.75 9.48 -5.46
CA CYS A 129 -5.86 10.52 -4.95
C CYS A 129 -4.79 11.05 -5.90
N GLY A 130 -4.58 10.48 -7.10
CA GLY A 130 -3.50 10.99 -7.95
C GLY A 130 -3.47 10.53 -9.41
N THR A 131 -3.29 11.50 -10.31
CA THR A 131 -2.86 11.29 -11.71
C THR A 131 -1.90 12.41 -12.14
N GLN A 132 -0.60 12.29 -11.82
CA GLN A 132 0.46 13.09 -12.44
C GLN A 132 1.80 12.34 -12.34
N GLN A 133 2.42 12.05 -13.49
CA GLN A 133 3.68 11.31 -13.55
C GLN A 133 4.89 12.25 -13.66
N VAL A 134 5.84 12.16 -12.72
CA VAL A 134 7.10 12.92 -12.75
C VAL A 134 8.31 11.97 -12.91
N GLY A 135 9.46 12.47 -13.38
CA GLY A 135 10.66 11.66 -13.66
C GLY A 135 11.23 10.89 -12.45
N GLU A 136 11.28 11.50 -11.26
CA GLU A 136 11.80 10.88 -10.02
C GLU A 136 10.93 9.73 -9.51
N GLU A 137 9.61 9.85 -9.70
CA GLU A 137 8.63 8.80 -9.45
C GLU A 137 9.01 7.50 -10.19
N LYS A 138 9.52 7.59 -11.42
CA LYS A 138 9.93 6.39 -12.18
C LYS A 138 11.07 5.62 -11.52
N ALA A 139 11.99 6.29 -10.81
CA ALA A 139 13.07 5.59 -10.09
C ALA A 139 12.53 4.85 -8.86
N LEU A 140 11.69 5.53 -8.06
CA LEU A 140 10.99 4.96 -6.91
C LEU A 140 10.17 3.72 -7.29
N LEU A 141 9.32 3.86 -8.31
CA LEU A 141 8.45 2.78 -8.78
C LEU A 141 9.24 1.58 -9.33
N ARG A 142 10.37 1.83 -10.02
CA ARG A 142 11.27 0.76 -10.48
C ARG A 142 11.91 0.01 -9.31
N ALA A 143 12.34 0.71 -8.26
CA ALA A 143 12.91 0.09 -7.07
C ALA A 143 11.88 -0.82 -6.36
N VAL A 144 10.65 -0.34 -6.20
CA VAL A 144 9.52 -1.12 -5.66
C VAL A 144 9.26 -2.37 -6.50
N ARG A 145 9.16 -2.24 -7.83
CA ARG A 145 8.97 -3.40 -8.73
C ARG A 145 10.09 -4.41 -8.61
N LYS A 146 11.35 -3.96 -8.56
CA LYS A 146 12.51 -4.84 -8.39
C LYS A 146 12.46 -5.60 -7.06
N TYR A 147 12.04 -4.93 -5.99
CA TYR A 147 11.85 -5.55 -4.68
C TYR A 147 10.82 -6.68 -4.73
N PHE A 148 9.62 -6.44 -5.26
CA PHE A 148 8.59 -7.48 -5.38
C PHE A 148 8.97 -8.58 -6.38
N HIS A 149 9.70 -8.24 -7.45
CA HIS A 149 10.22 -9.24 -8.37
C HIS A 149 11.14 -10.26 -7.66
N ARG A 150 12.02 -9.81 -6.75
CA ARG A 150 12.87 -10.71 -5.95
C ARG A 150 12.04 -11.63 -5.05
N ILE A 151 10.93 -11.14 -4.49
CA ILE A 151 10.00 -11.95 -3.71
C ILE A 151 9.38 -13.06 -4.57
N THR A 152 8.89 -12.71 -5.77
CA THR A 152 8.28 -13.68 -6.68
C THR A 152 9.29 -14.72 -7.17
N VAL A 153 10.52 -14.31 -7.49
CA VAL A 153 11.60 -15.23 -7.87
C VAL A 153 11.93 -16.20 -6.73
N TYR A 154 12.10 -15.69 -5.52
CA TYR A 154 12.34 -16.50 -4.33
C TYR A 154 11.24 -17.55 -4.09
N LEU A 155 9.95 -17.19 -4.22
CA LEU A 155 8.88 -18.17 -4.08
C LEU A 155 8.96 -19.30 -5.11
N LYS A 156 9.30 -18.96 -6.36
CA LYS A 156 9.51 -19.95 -7.43
C LYS A 156 10.69 -20.87 -7.12
N GLU A 157 11.83 -20.32 -6.71
CA GLU A 157 13.02 -21.08 -6.34
C GLU A 157 12.76 -22.03 -5.17
N LYS A 158 11.97 -21.57 -4.19
CA LYS A 158 11.56 -22.37 -3.03
C LYS A 158 10.32 -23.23 -3.29
N LYS A 159 9.86 -23.31 -4.55
CA LYS A 159 8.72 -24.13 -4.99
C LYS A 159 7.47 -23.92 -4.15
N TYR A 160 7.26 -22.68 -3.69
CA TYR A 160 6.07 -22.30 -2.91
C TYR A 160 5.88 -23.13 -1.63
N LEU A 161 6.96 -23.66 -1.05
CA LEU A 161 6.89 -24.44 0.18
C LEU A 161 6.34 -23.60 1.36
N PRO A 162 5.71 -24.21 2.37
CA PRO A 162 5.08 -23.48 3.48
C PRO A 162 6.01 -22.48 4.19
N CYS A 163 7.27 -22.86 4.41
CA CYS A 163 8.25 -21.95 5.00
C CYS A 163 8.63 -20.78 4.09
N ALA A 164 8.57 -20.95 2.77
CA ALA A 164 8.80 -19.85 1.83
C ALA A 164 7.68 -18.82 1.93
N TRP A 165 6.43 -19.29 1.98
CA TRP A 165 5.26 -18.43 2.19
C TRP A 165 5.28 -17.72 3.54
N GLU A 166 5.69 -18.39 4.62
CA GLU A 166 5.81 -17.74 5.94
C GLU A 166 6.87 -16.62 5.93
N VAL A 167 8.01 -16.84 5.27
CA VAL A 167 9.04 -15.80 5.09
C VAL A 167 8.50 -14.62 4.28
N VAL A 168 7.77 -14.86 3.19
CA VAL A 168 7.15 -13.80 2.40
C VAL A 168 6.09 -13.05 3.19
N ARG A 169 5.21 -13.73 3.91
CA ARG A 169 4.19 -13.09 4.77
C ARG A 169 4.84 -12.15 5.78
N ALA A 170 5.92 -12.59 6.43
CA ALA A 170 6.69 -11.77 7.37
C ALA A 170 7.37 -10.57 6.71
N GLU A 171 7.93 -10.75 5.50
CA GLU A 171 8.53 -9.66 4.74
C GLU A 171 7.48 -8.62 4.29
N ILE A 172 6.28 -9.06 3.92
CA ILE A 172 5.18 -8.16 3.56
C ILE A 172 4.72 -7.34 4.77
N MET A 173 4.57 -7.97 5.93
CA MET A 173 4.34 -7.24 7.18
C MET A 173 5.42 -6.20 7.45
N LYS A 174 6.70 -6.59 7.35
CA LYS A 174 7.83 -5.68 7.54
C LYS A 174 7.77 -4.51 6.55
N SER A 175 7.43 -4.76 5.29
CA SER A 175 7.31 -3.71 4.26
C SER A 175 6.23 -2.67 4.60
N PHE A 176 5.11 -3.11 5.18
CA PHE A 176 4.07 -2.19 5.67
C PHE A 176 4.60 -1.30 6.79
N PHE A 177 5.29 -1.85 7.79
CA PHE A 177 5.93 -1.07 8.85
C PHE A 177 6.98 -0.09 8.30
N SER A 178 7.85 -0.56 7.40
CA SER A 178 8.88 0.30 6.77
C SER A 178 8.29 1.40 5.89
N SER A 179 7.05 1.27 5.43
CA SER A 179 6.33 2.31 4.67
C SER A 179 5.47 3.23 5.54
N ALA A 180 5.46 3.09 6.87
CA ALA A 180 4.63 3.90 7.77
C ALA A 180 4.81 5.42 7.57
N ASN A 181 6.04 5.87 7.27
CA ASN A 181 6.31 7.28 6.98
C ASN A 181 5.61 7.78 5.71
N LEU A 182 5.45 6.94 4.68
CA LEU A 182 4.71 7.31 3.47
C LEU A 182 3.23 7.51 3.78
N TYR A 183 2.67 6.64 4.63
CA TYR A 183 1.30 6.78 5.13
C TYR A 183 1.13 8.03 6.01
N GLY A 184 2.10 8.34 6.87
CA GLY A 184 2.12 9.57 7.67
C GLY A 184 2.13 10.84 6.81
N ARG A 185 2.89 10.86 5.70
CA ARG A 185 2.91 11.98 4.75
C ARG A 185 1.58 12.22 4.05
N LEU A 186 0.74 11.21 3.90
CA LEU A 186 -0.61 11.40 3.38
C LEU A 186 -1.50 12.15 4.37
N ARG A 187 -1.24 11.99 5.69
CA ARG A 187 -2.01 12.57 6.80
C ARG A 187 -1.56 13.98 7.19
N SER A 188 -0.27 14.31 7.11
CA SER A 188 0.33 15.46 7.80
C SER A 188 0.17 16.83 7.12
N MET A 189 -0.91 17.08 6.37
CA MET A 189 -1.22 18.41 5.82
C MET A 189 -2.74 18.60 5.70
N GLU A 190 -3.41 18.55 6.84
CA GLU A 190 -4.57 19.43 7.09
C GLU A 190 -4.07 20.85 7.37
#